data_AF-A0A1G7XLP8-F1
#
_entry.id   AF-A0A1G7XLP8-F1
#
_cell.length_a   1.000
_cell.length_b   1.000
_cell.length_c   1.000
_cell.angle_alpha   90.00
_cell.angle_beta   90.00
_cell.angle_gamma   90.00
#
_symmetry.space_group_name_H-M   'P 1'
#
loop_
_entity.id
_entity.type
_entity.pdbx_description
1 polymer ?
#
loop_
_entity_poly.entity_id
_entity_poly.type
_entity_poly.pdbx_seq_one_letter_code
_entity_poly.pdbx_strand_id
1 'polypeptide(L)'
;MKLINLTTKATCSLAEFITAHAPTIFPTDAALIDFSEWDHAVLVDDPQPAINDLRENVVLGEIIERDGCWCQTYQVAALPAEAVAANLVAEQDRIAEVKRQLVSQIDDAIAAIYARWQRFESEYVLREAAARAYVDGGYHGDPGVWVTAYATGAGIALDVAADRILQQADTRRDALEQLAALRMSKYSIEAAVDVAAAAAAHDLIAQRAAEIGAAA
;
A
#
# COMPACT_ATOMS: atom_id res chain seq x y z
N MET A 1 19.58 20.44 24.75
CA MET A 1 20.11 19.21 24.14
C MET A 1 19.78 18.07 25.07
N LYS A 2 18.86 17.17 24.72
CA LYS A 2 18.54 16.01 25.56
C LYS A 2 19.38 14.84 25.06
N LEU A 3 20.59 14.71 25.59
CA LEU A 3 21.40 13.51 25.38
C LEU A 3 20.82 12.44 26.29
N ILE A 4 20.25 11.40 25.70
CA ILE A 4 19.90 10.18 26.43
C ILE A 4 21.04 9.21 26.16
N ASN A 5 21.77 8.82 27.22
CA ASN A 5 22.85 7.85 27.13
C ASN A 5 22.26 6.45 27.30
N LEU A 6 22.46 5.61 26.29
CA LEU A 6 21.95 4.25 26.27
C LEU A 6 23.11 3.28 26.35
N THR A 7 23.01 2.30 27.24
CA THR A 7 24.04 1.28 27.45
C THR A 7 23.49 -0.08 27.05
N THR A 8 24.13 -0.76 26.11
CA THR A 8 23.78 -2.13 25.74
C THR A 8 24.71 -3.12 26.42
N LYS A 9 24.18 -4.20 27.00
CA LYS A 9 25.00 -5.21 27.66
C LYS A 9 25.62 -6.12 26.61
N ALA A 10 26.90 -5.91 26.32
CA ALA A 10 27.66 -6.82 25.49
C ALA A 10 28.64 -7.64 26.36
N THR A 11 29.24 -8.65 25.75
CA THR A 11 29.77 -9.87 26.37
C THR A 11 30.72 -9.65 27.56
N CYS A 12 30.75 -10.62 28.49
CA CYS A 12 31.61 -10.58 29.69
C CYS A 12 33.07 -11.00 29.42
N SER A 13 33.51 -10.81 28.17
CA SER A 13 34.86 -11.06 27.67
C SER A 13 35.18 -9.99 26.62
N LEU A 14 36.31 -9.30 26.79
CA LEU A 14 36.79 -8.29 25.84
C LEU A 14 37.09 -8.91 24.46
N ALA A 15 37.62 -10.13 24.44
CA ALA A 15 37.94 -10.83 23.20
C ALA A 15 36.66 -11.21 22.41
N GLU A 16 35.59 -11.59 23.11
CA GLU A 16 34.28 -11.87 22.50
C GLU A 16 33.61 -10.59 22.01
N PHE A 17 33.74 -9.48 22.76
CA PHE A 17 33.19 -8.18 22.39
C PHE A 17 33.82 -7.65 21.11
N ILE A 18 35.16 -7.64 21.04
CA ILE A 18 35.92 -7.21 19.86
C ILE A 18 35.56 -8.07 18.65
N THR A 19 35.42 -9.39 18.82
CA THR A 19 35.05 -10.31 17.73
C THR A 19 33.62 -10.08 17.25
N ALA A 20 32.69 -9.81 18.16
CA ALA A 20 31.28 -9.60 17.84
C ALA A 20 30.98 -8.22 17.22
N HIS A 21 31.83 -7.20 17.47
CA HIS A 21 31.54 -5.80 17.11
C HIS A 21 32.64 -5.17 16.22
N ALA A 22 33.56 -5.99 15.67
CA ALA A 22 34.68 -5.60 14.82
C ALA A 22 34.39 -4.63 13.65
N PRO A 23 33.23 -4.67 12.94
CA PRO A 23 33.00 -3.73 11.84
C PRO A 23 32.61 -2.30 12.28
N THR A 24 32.40 -2.05 13.59
CA THR A 24 31.96 -0.74 14.14
C THR A 24 32.93 -0.10 15.14
N ILE A 25 34.10 -0.70 15.39
CA ILE A 25 35.08 -0.19 16.38
C ILE A 25 36.16 0.64 15.66
N PHE A 26 36.25 1.93 15.96
CA PHE A 26 37.35 2.84 15.57
C PHE A 26 37.66 3.83 16.71
N PRO A 27 38.89 4.40 16.72
CA PRO A 27 40.02 3.94 17.52
C PRO A 27 39.95 4.32 19.01
N THR A 28 40.62 3.50 19.81
CA THR A 28 40.86 3.63 21.24
C THR A 28 41.88 4.73 21.54
N ASP A 29 41.43 5.89 22.01
CA ASP A 29 42.24 6.72 22.93
C ASP A 29 41.55 6.67 24.29
N ALA A 30 42.03 5.74 25.12
CA ALA A 30 41.53 5.48 26.46
C ALA A 30 41.94 6.61 27.42
N ALA A 31 41.20 7.71 27.40
CA ALA A 31 41.13 8.61 28.54
C ALA A 31 39.87 8.23 29.35
N LEU A 32 40.06 7.76 30.59
CA LEU A 32 38.98 7.57 31.55
C LEU A 32 38.33 8.92 31.83
N ILE A 33 37.12 9.13 31.32
CA ILE A 33 36.30 10.31 31.61
C ILE A 33 35.55 10.09 32.94
N ASP A 34 35.45 11.15 33.74
CA ASP A 34 34.70 11.19 35.00
C ASP A 34 33.21 11.43 34.71
N PHE A 35 32.35 10.59 35.27
CA PHE A 35 30.92 10.50 34.94
C PHE A 35 29.98 11.07 36.02
N SER A 36 30.50 11.90 36.94
CA SER A 36 29.67 12.53 37.98
C SER A 36 28.60 13.51 37.48
N GLU A 37 28.59 13.83 36.17
CA GLU A 37 27.66 14.82 35.57
C GLU A 37 26.49 14.20 34.76
N TRP A 38 26.35 12.87 34.75
CA TRP A 38 25.50 12.16 33.78
C TRP A 38 24.21 11.60 34.43
N ASP A 39 23.18 12.43 34.55
CA ASP A 39 21.97 12.14 35.34
C ASP A 39 20.99 11.08 34.75
N HIS A 40 21.18 10.60 33.52
CA HIS A 40 20.17 9.74 32.84
C HIS A 40 20.78 8.67 31.90
N ALA A 41 21.45 7.66 32.45
CA ALA A 41 21.81 6.45 31.69
C ALA A 41 20.67 5.42 31.73
N VAL A 42 20.18 4.96 30.57
CA VAL A 42 19.17 3.89 30.47
C VAL A 42 19.82 2.65 29.84
N LEU A 43 19.72 1.49 30.49
CA LEU A 43 20.17 0.22 29.93
C LEU A 43 19.13 -0.27 28.91
N VAL A 44 19.56 -0.62 27.69
CA VAL A 44 18.68 -1.13 26.62
C VAL A 44 19.25 -2.46 26.14
N ASP A 45 18.42 -3.49 26.05
CA ASP A 45 18.82 -4.83 25.59
C ASP A 45 18.87 -4.96 24.04
N ASP A 46 18.63 -3.87 23.32
CA ASP A 46 18.59 -3.81 21.85
C ASP A 46 19.93 -3.26 21.28
N PRO A 47 20.56 -3.87 20.26
CA PRO A 47 21.83 -3.40 19.69
C PRO A 47 21.82 -1.94 19.18
N GLN A 48 20.67 -1.35 18.85
CA GLN A 48 20.56 0.09 18.63
C GLN A 48 19.30 0.69 19.27
N PRO A 49 19.36 1.95 19.76
CA PRO A 49 18.18 2.66 20.23
C PRO A 49 17.11 2.78 19.15
N ALA A 50 15.84 2.61 19.51
CA ALA A 50 14.75 3.09 18.67
C ALA A 50 14.78 4.63 18.66
N ILE A 51 15.04 5.24 17.50
CA ILE A 51 15.08 6.69 17.31
C ILE A 51 14.02 7.14 16.30
N ASN A 52 13.72 8.44 16.29
CA ASN A 52 13.02 9.07 15.19
C ASN A 52 14.02 9.49 14.11
N ASP A 53 14.20 8.66 13.09
CA ASP A 53 15.18 8.89 12.00
C ASP A 53 15.00 10.23 11.26
N LEU A 54 13.82 10.86 11.33
CA LEU A 54 13.59 12.17 10.72
C LEU A 54 14.19 13.33 11.55
N ARG A 55 14.43 13.10 12.84
CA ARG A 55 14.75 14.16 13.81
C ARG A 55 15.94 13.87 14.68
N GLU A 56 16.36 12.63 14.76
CA GLU A 56 17.35 12.12 15.68
C GLU A 56 18.38 11.30 14.92
N ASN A 57 19.59 11.27 15.45
CA ASN A 57 20.62 10.36 15.02
C ASN A 57 21.23 9.64 16.22
N VAL A 58 21.72 8.43 15.97
CA VAL A 58 22.55 7.69 16.91
C VAL A 58 24.00 8.06 16.68
N VAL A 59 24.63 8.60 17.71
CA VAL A 59 26.06 8.84 17.78
C VAL A 59 26.68 7.71 18.61
N LEU A 60 27.67 7.03 18.04
CA LEU A 60 28.44 6.03 18.77
C LEU A 60 29.17 6.71 19.92
N GLY A 61 28.92 6.21 21.13
CA GLY A 61 29.63 6.61 22.33
C GLY A 61 30.84 5.70 22.60
N GLU A 62 31.32 5.75 23.84
CA GLU A 62 32.46 4.99 24.32
C GLU A 62 32.09 3.52 24.63
N ILE A 63 33.12 2.67 24.68
CA ILE A 63 33.04 1.30 25.19
C ILE A 63 33.41 1.36 26.68
N ILE A 64 32.54 0.83 27.55
CA ILE A 64 32.73 0.86 29.00
C ILE A 64 32.68 -0.54 29.61
N GLU A 65 33.35 -0.76 30.74
CA GLU A 65 33.23 -2.01 31.52
C GLU A 65 32.27 -1.78 32.71
N ARG A 66 31.26 -2.64 32.86
CA ARG A 66 30.28 -2.60 33.96
C ARG A 66 29.96 -4.02 34.44
N ASP A 67 30.09 -4.25 35.74
CA ASP A 67 29.80 -5.53 36.40
C ASP A 67 30.52 -6.74 35.75
N GLY A 68 31.75 -6.53 35.25
CA GLY A 68 32.56 -7.55 34.57
C GLY A 68 32.17 -7.82 33.11
N CYS A 69 31.36 -6.96 32.50
CA CYS A 69 30.98 -7.06 31.09
C CYS A 69 31.24 -5.76 30.32
N TRP A 70 31.57 -5.87 29.04
CA TRP A 70 31.88 -4.74 28.16
C TRP A 70 30.60 -4.25 27.47
N CYS A 71 30.31 -2.97 27.55
CA CYS A 71 29.10 -2.36 27.04
C CYS A 71 29.44 -1.28 26.02
N GLN A 72 28.71 -1.24 24.90
CA GLN A 72 28.77 -0.11 23.97
C GLN A 72 27.78 0.95 24.43
N THR A 73 28.22 2.20 24.51
CA THR A 73 27.30 3.32 24.75
C THR A 73 26.90 3.99 23.44
N TYR A 74 25.67 4.50 23.42
CA TYR A 74 25.12 5.28 22.33
C TYR A 74 24.54 6.58 22.89
N GLN A 75 24.70 7.66 22.12
CA GLN A 75 24.04 8.93 22.35
C GLN A 75 22.97 9.14 21.30
N VAL A 76 21.75 9.42 21.73
CA VAL A 76 20.72 9.94 20.82
C VAL A 76 20.80 11.45 20.84
N ALA A 77 21.11 12.04 19.68
CA ALA A 77 21.18 13.49 19.51
C ALA A 77 20.09 13.96 18.54
N ALA A 78 19.58 15.17 18.77
CA ALA A 78 18.71 15.82 17.81
C ALA A 78 19.52 16.25 16.59
N LEU A 79 18.99 15.98 15.39
CA LEU A 79 19.53 16.48 14.14
C LEU A 79 19.46 18.02 14.10
N PRO A 80 20.40 18.68 13.39
CA PRO A 80 20.34 20.11 13.20
C PRO A 80 19.13 20.48 12.33
N ALA A 81 18.60 21.70 12.50
CA ALA A 81 17.31 22.11 11.94
C ALA A 81 17.25 21.97 10.41
N GLU A 82 18.37 22.24 9.71
CA GLU A 82 18.51 22.06 8.27
C GLU A 82 18.40 20.60 7.83
N ALA A 83 18.96 19.66 8.59
CA ALA A 83 18.86 18.23 8.30
C ALA A 83 17.44 17.73 8.54
N VAL A 84 16.78 18.18 9.62
CA VAL A 84 15.37 17.87 9.88
C VAL A 84 14.49 18.39 8.73
N ALA A 85 14.71 19.62 8.28
CA ALA A 85 13.95 20.19 7.17
C ALA A 85 14.14 19.38 5.88
N ALA A 86 15.39 19.00 5.55
CA ALA A 86 15.70 18.17 4.39
C ALA A 86 15.02 16.79 4.47
N ASN A 87 15.07 16.13 5.63
CA ASN A 87 14.45 14.83 5.85
C ASN A 87 12.92 14.89 5.73
N LEU A 88 12.29 15.95 6.25
CA LEU A 88 10.84 16.13 6.13
C LEU A 88 10.40 16.33 4.69
N VAL A 89 11.16 17.10 3.90
CA VAL A 89 10.89 17.27 2.46
C VAL A 89 11.05 15.94 1.72
N ALA A 90 12.14 15.21 1.97
CA ALA A 90 12.37 13.90 1.36
C ALA A 90 11.25 12.90 1.69
N GLU A 91 10.75 12.92 2.94
CA GLU A 91 9.64 12.06 3.34
C GLU A 91 8.33 12.47 2.65
N GLN A 92 8.05 13.77 2.50
CA GLN A 92 6.89 14.25 1.75
C GLN A 92 6.95 13.85 0.28
N ASP A 93 8.13 13.96 -0.35
CA ASP A 93 8.35 13.54 -1.74
C ASP A 93 8.15 12.04 -1.91
N ARG A 94 8.64 11.23 -0.96
CA ARG A 94 8.43 9.78 -0.93
C ARG A 94 6.95 9.43 -0.82
N ILE A 95 6.22 10.07 0.10
CA ILE A 95 4.77 9.87 0.25
C ILE A 95 4.04 10.24 -1.05
N ALA A 96 4.39 11.37 -1.66
CA ALA A 96 3.77 11.82 -2.90
C ALA A 96 4.04 10.85 -4.07
N GLU A 97 5.24 10.30 -4.17
CA GLU A 97 5.59 9.30 -5.18
C GLU A 97 4.81 8.01 -5.00
N VAL A 98 4.74 7.48 -3.77
CA VAL A 98 3.96 6.27 -3.49
C VAL A 98 2.49 6.48 -3.85
N LYS A 99 1.90 7.63 -3.49
CA LYS A 99 0.51 7.94 -3.87
C LYS A 99 0.30 7.96 -5.38
N ARG A 100 1.20 8.59 -6.15
CA ARG A 100 1.12 8.60 -7.62
C ARG A 100 1.14 7.19 -8.20
N GLN A 101 2.03 6.33 -7.70
CA GLN A 101 2.13 4.94 -8.13
C GLN A 101 0.83 4.16 -7.84
N LEU A 102 0.30 4.27 -6.62
CA LEU A 102 -0.95 3.60 -6.24
C LEU A 102 -2.14 4.09 -7.08
N VAL A 103 -2.24 5.39 -7.35
CA VAL A 103 -3.27 5.96 -8.23
C VAL A 103 -3.17 5.39 -9.64
N SER A 104 -1.96 5.29 -10.21
CA SER A 104 -1.73 4.68 -11.53
C SER A 104 -2.16 3.22 -11.55
N GLN A 105 -1.85 2.45 -10.51
CA GLN A 105 -2.23 1.04 -10.41
C GLN A 105 -3.76 0.86 -10.44
N ILE A 106 -4.52 1.74 -9.78
CA ILE A 106 -5.99 1.72 -9.86
C ILE A 106 -6.48 2.03 -11.28
N ASP A 107 -5.95 3.07 -11.93
CA ASP A 107 -6.33 3.40 -13.30
C ASP A 107 -6.05 2.23 -14.26
N ASP A 108 -4.88 1.61 -14.15
CA ASP A 108 -4.46 0.47 -14.99
C ASP A 108 -5.34 -0.76 -14.74
N ALA A 109 -5.62 -1.08 -13.47
CA ALA A 109 -6.47 -2.21 -13.10
C ALA A 109 -7.89 -2.05 -13.65
N ILE A 110 -8.49 -0.86 -13.50
CA ILE A 110 -9.84 -0.59 -13.99
C ILE A 110 -9.87 -0.53 -15.53
N ALA A 111 -8.86 0.07 -16.17
CA ALA A 111 -8.74 0.06 -17.63
C ALA A 111 -8.66 -1.37 -18.19
N ALA A 112 -7.92 -2.27 -17.53
CA ALA A 112 -7.85 -3.67 -17.91
C ALA A 112 -9.21 -4.39 -17.80
N ILE A 113 -10.06 -4.02 -16.83
CA ILE A 113 -11.43 -4.55 -16.74
C ILE A 113 -12.28 -4.03 -17.90
N TYR A 114 -12.28 -2.72 -18.15
CA TYR A 114 -13.00 -2.13 -19.28
C TYR A 114 -12.61 -2.78 -20.62
N ALA A 115 -11.30 -2.97 -20.84
CA ALA A 115 -10.79 -3.59 -22.05
C ALA A 115 -11.20 -5.06 -22.23
N ARG A 116 -11.57 -5.78 -21.16
CA ARG A 116 -12.17 -7.12 -21.26
C ARG A 116 -13.65 -7.05 -21.59
N TRP A 117 -14.38 -6.17 -20.90
CA TRP A 117 -15.83 -6.09 -21.03
C TRP A 117 -16.28 -5.45 -22.34
N GLN A 118 -15.57 -4.47 -22.87
CA GLN A 118 -15.98 -3.71 -24.06
C GLN A 118 -15.58 -4.36 -25.40
N ARG A 119 -15.01 -5.57 -25.39
CA ARG A 119 -14.51 -6.23 -26.63
C ARG A 119 -15.59 -6.49 -27.67
N PHE A 120 -16.81 -6.73 -27.22
CA PHE A 120 -17.97 -7.01 -28.07
C PHE A 120 -19.10 -5.98 -27.85
N GLU A 121 -18.75 -4.74 -27.50
CA GLU A 121 -19.73 -3.69 -27.20
C GLU A 121 -20.80 -3.53 -28.28
N SER A 122 -20.38 -3.48 -29.55
CA SER A 122 -21.29 -3.35 -30.68
C SER A 122 -22.29 -4.52 -30.76
N GLU A 123 -21.85 -5.75 -30.50
CA GLU A 123 -22.73 -6.92 -30.47
C GLU A 123 -23.71 -6.86 -29.30
N TYR A 124 -23.25 -6.43 -28.12
CA TYR A 124 -24.11 -6.31 -26.95
C TYR A 124 -25.22 -5.27 -27.16
N VAL A 125 -24.92 -4.12 -27.74
CA VAL A 125 -25.90 -3.08 -28.08
C VAL A 125 -26.95 -3.61 -29.08
N LEU A 126 -26.50 -4.30 -30.13
CA LEU A 126 -27.41 -4.88 -31.13
C LEU A 126 -28.27 -6.01 -30.55
N ARG A 127 -27.71 -6.81 -29.64
CA ARG A 127 -28.41 -7.88 -28.94
C ARG A 127 -29.49 -7.33 -28.02
N GLU A 128 -29.17 -6.31 -27.23
CA GLU A 128 -30.13 -5.62 -26.36
C GLU A 128 -31.27 -5.01 -27.18
N ALA A 129 -30.96 -4.32 -28.28
CA ALA A 129 -31.98 -3.72 -29.16
C ALA A 129 -32.92 -4.76 -29.77
N ALA A 130 -32.39 -5.91 -30.23
CA ALA A 130 -33.20 -6.99 -30.77
C ALA A 130 -34.13 -7.62 -29.71
N ALA A 131 -33.59 -7.90 -28.51
CA ALA A 131 -34.39 -8.40 -27.40
C ALA A 131 -35.47 -7.39 -26.98
N ARG A 132 -35.13 -6.11 -26.88
CA ARG A 132 -36.06 -5.04 -26.53
C ARG A 132 -37.21 -4.96 -27.54
N ALA A 133 -36.92 -4.99 -28.83
CA ALA A 133 -37.95 -4.97 -29.87
C ALA A 133 -38.90 -6.17 -29.78
N TYR A 134 -38.37 -7.36 -29.48
CA TYR A 134 -39.20 -8.56 -29.31
C TYR A 134 -40.10 -8.49 -28.05
N VAL A 135 -39.55 -7.99 -26.93
CA VAL A 135 -40.33 -7.76 -25.70
C VAL A 135 -41.41 -6.70 -25.91
N ASP A 136 -41.07 -5.56 -26.52
CA ASP A 136 -42.00 -4.46 -26.79
C ASP A 136 -43.13 -4.87 -27.76
N GLY A 137 -42.85 -5.84 -28.63
CA GLY A 137 -43.85 -6.52 -29.48
C GLY A 137 -44.73 -7.53 -28.75
N GLY A 138 -44.58 -7.69 -27.43
CA GLY A 138 -45.32 -8.66 -26.61
C GLY A 138 -44.87 -10.10 -26.86
N TYR A 139 -43.60 -10.32 -27.22
CA TYR A 139 -43.05 -11.62 -27.60
C TYR A 139 -43.71 -12.21 -28.87
N HIS A 140 -44.22 -11.34 -29.74
CA HIS A 140 -44.81 -11.72 -31.02
C HIS A 140 -43.95 -11.22 -32.19
N GLY A 141 -44.02 -11.92 -33.32
CA GLY A 141 -43.23 -11.58 -34.51
C GLY A 141 -41.85 -12.20 -34.52
N ASP A 142 -40.94 -11.62 -35.31
CA ASP A 142 -39.57 -12.10 -35.46
C ASP A 142 -38.71 -11.73 -34.23
N PRO A 143 -38.21 -12.71 -33.45
CA PRO A 143 -37.31 -12.46 -32.31
C PRO A 143 -35.91 -12.01 -32.75
N GLY A 144 -35.58 -12.13 -34.04
CA GLY A 144 -34.27 -11.81 -34.60
C GLY A 144 -33.20 -12.86 -34.29
N VAL A 145 -32.06 -12.73 -34.97
CA VAL A 145 -30.98 -13.72 -34.95
C VAL A 145 -30.39 -13.91 -33.55
N TRP A 146 -30.27 -12.85 -32.77
CA TRP A 146 -29.60 -12.88 -31.47
C TRP A 146 -30.40 -13.65 -30.41
N VAL A 147 -31.69 -13.34 -30.27
CA VAL A 147 -32.59 -14.04 -29.35
C VAL A 147 -32.74 -15.51 -29.78
N THR A 148 -32.91 -15.76 -31.09
CA THR A 148 -33.02 -17.11 -31.64
C THR A 148 -31.77 -17.96 -31.39
N ALA A 149 -30.59 -17.40 -31.67
CA ALA A 149 -29.33 -18.10 -31.47
C ALA A 149 -29.09 -18.40 -29.98
N TYR A 150 -29.39 -17.46 -29.09
CA TYR A 150 -29.26 -17.70 -27.65
C TYR A 150 -30.25 -18.74 -27.14
N ALA A 151 -31.53 -18.63 -27.51
CA ALA A 151 -32.57 -19.59 -27.15
C ALA A 151 -32.20 -21.02 -27.60
N THR A 152 -31.79 -21.16 -28.86
CA THR A 152 -31.36 -22.44 -29.43
C THR A 152 -30.13 -22.99 -28.73
N GLY A 153 -29.09 -22.18 -28.54
CA GLY A 153 -27.84 -22.60 -27.90
C GLY A 153 -27.99 -22.97 -26.43
N ALA A 154 -28.90 -22.29 -25.71
CA ALA A 154 -29.15 -22.54 -24.29
C ALA A 154 -30.29 -23.54 -24.03
N GLY A 155 -31.03 -23.97 -25.05
CA GLY A 155 -32.19 -24.86 -24.90
C GLY A 155 -33.34 -24.24 -24.11
N ILE A 156 -33.56 -22.94 -24.26
CA ILE A 156 -34.59 -22.17 -23.55
C ILE A 156 -35.60 -21.57 -24.53
N ALA A 157 -36.76 -21.16 -24.00
CA ALA A 157 -37.78 -20.47 -24.79
C ALA A 157 -37.31 -19.05 -25.20
N LEU A 158 -37.88 -18.53 -26.29
CA LEU A 158 -37.48 -17.26 -26.90
C LEU A 158 -37.73 -16.05 -25.97
N ASP A 159 -38.86 -16.07 -25.27
CA ASP A 159 -39.22 -15.08 -24.23
C ASP A 159 -38.17 -15.07 -23.12
N VAL A 160 -37.82 -16.24 -22.58
CA VAL A 160 -36.78 -16.39 -21.55
C VAL A 160 -35.41 -15.93 -22.07
N ALA A 161 -35.08 -16.19 -23.33
CA ALA A 161 -33.83 -15.74 -23.93
C ALA A 161 -33.77 -14.21 -24.05
N ALA A 162 -34.86 -13.57 -24.48
CA ALA A 162 -34.95 -12.12 -24.57
C ALA A 162 -34.84 -11.45 -23.20
N ASP A 163 -35.57 -11.94 -22.20
CA ASP A 163 -35.49 -11.43 -20.82
C ASP A 163 -34.08 -11.54 -20.24
N ARG A 164 -33.41 -12.68 -20.45
CA ARG A 164 -32.02 -12.86 -20.00
C ARG A 164 -31.04 -11.94 -20.68
N ILE A 165 -31.24 -11.64 -21.96
CA ILE A 165 -30.41 -10.66 -22.68
C ILE A 165 -30.55 -9.29 -22.03
N LEU A 166 -31.78 -8.85 -21.75
CA LEU A 166 -32.04 -7.56 -21.14
C LEU A 166 -31.48 -7.48 -19.72
N GLN A 167 -31.67 -8.55 -18.92
CA GLN A 167 -31.08 -8.65 -17.58
C GLN A 167 -29.55 -8.58 -17.61
N GLN A 168 -28.91 -9.27 -18.57
CA GLN A 168 -27.46 -9.20 -18.77
C GLN A 168 -27.00 -7.79 -19.15
N ALA A 169 -27.76 -7.10 -20.01
CA ALA A 169 -27.48 -5.72 -20.39
C ALA A 169 -27.56 -4.75 -19.20
N ASP A 170 -28.61 -4.86 -18.37
CA ASP A 170 -28.76 -4.07 -17.15
C ASP A 170 -27.62 -4.35 -16.16
N THR A 171 -27.33 -5.63 -15.88
CA THR A 171 -26.23 -6.04 -14.99
C THR A 171 -24.90 -5.45 -15.44
N ARG A 172 -24.65 -5.44 -16.76
CA ARG A 172 -23.42 -4.90 -17.34
C ARG A 172 -23.35 -3.38 -17.22
N ARG A 173 -24.46 -2.66 -17.45
CA ARG A 173 -24.53 -1.20 -17.24
C ARG A 173 -24.25 -0.85 -15.78
N ASP A 174 -24.90 -1.53 -14.84
CA ASP A 174 -24.70 -1.32 -13.39
C ASP A 174 -23.24 -1.56 -12.99
N ALA A 175 -22.61 -2.59 -13.54
CA ALA A 175 -21.21 -2.90 -13.25
C ALA A 175 -20.25 -1.83 -13.81
N LEU A 176 -20.52 -1.32 -15.03
CA LEU A 176 -19.73 -0.23 -15.63
C LEU A 176 -19.85 1.08 -14.83
N GLU A 177 -21.05 1.41 -14.34
CA GLU A 177 -21.30 2.57 -13.48
C GLU A 177 -20.56 2.45 -12.14
N GLN A 178 -20.61 1.26 -11.51
CA GLN A 178 -19.88 0.99 -10.29
C GLN A 178 -18.36 1.13 -10.49
N LEU A 179 -17.80 0.60 -11.58
CA LEU A 179 -16.38 0.80 -11.91
C LEU A 179 -16.02 2.27 -12.12
N ALA A 180 -16.90 3.04 -12.78
CA ALA A 180 -16.67 4.46 -13.00
C ALA A 180 -16.64 5.25 -11.69
N ALA A 181 -17.59 4.97 -10.78
CA ALA A 181 -17.63 5.55 -9.44
C ALA A 181 -16.41 5.14 -8.61
N LEU A 182 -16.00 3.87 -8.70
CA LEU A 182 -14.85 3.35 -7.98
C LEU A 182 -13.54 3.98 -8.46
N ARG A 183 -13.40 4.22 -9.77
CA ARG A 183 -12.26 4.95 -10.32
C ARG A 183 -12.14 6.35 -9.72
N MET A 184 -13.25 7.04 -9.47
CA MET A 184 -13.24 8.34 -8.79
C MET A 184 -12.86 8.25 -7.32
N SER A 185 -13.00 7.08 -6.69
CA SER A 185 -12.63 6.89 -5.28
C SER A 185 -11.11 6.96 -5.04
N LYS A 186 -10.28 6.91 -6.10
CA LYS A 186 -8.81 7.04 -6.03
C LYS A 186 -8.33 8.36 -5.40
N TYR A 187 -9.16 9.41 -5.39
CA TYR A 187 -8.85 10.66 -4.69
C TYR A 187 -8.70 10.47 -3.16
N SER A 188 -9.25 9.39 -2.59
CA SER A 188 -8.98 9.02 -1.20
C SER A 188 -7.51 8.67 -0.95
N ILE A 189 -6.80 8.11 -1.94
CA ILE A 189 -5.36 7.82 -1.90
C ILE A 189 -4.57 9.14 -1.91
N GLU A 190 -4.97 10.08 -2.78
CA GLU A 190 -4.33 11.40 -2.86
C GLU A 190 -4.49 12.18 -1.54
N ALA A 191 -5.65 12.08 -0.89
CA ALA A 191 -5.96 12.73 0.38
C ALA A 191 -5.33 12.07 1.62
N ALA A 192 -4.73 10.88 1.50
CA ALA A 192 -4.18 10.14 2.65
C ALA A 192 -3.04 10.90 3.35
N VAL A 193 -2.92 10.77 4.68
CA VAL A 193 -1.91 11.53 5.44
C VAL A 193 -0.50 10.90 5.40
N ASP A 194 -0.43 9.58 5.20
CA ASP A 194 0.80 8.80 5.17
C ASP A 194 0.69 7.65 4.16
N VAL A 195 1.77 6.88 4.01
CA VAL A 195 1.82 5.72 3.11
C VAL A 195 0.86 4.61 3.55
N ALA A 196 0.68 4.39 4.86
CA ALA A 196 -0.16 3.30 5.36
C ALA A 196 -1.63 3.55 5.03
N ALA A 197 -2.12 4.77 5.24
CA ALA A 197 -3.46 5.19 4.86
C ALA A 197 -3.67 5.16 3.33
N ALA A 198 -2.66 5.58 2.55
CA ALA A 198 -2.71 5.50 1.09
C ALA A 198 -2.82 4.05 0.60
N ALA A 199 -2.04 3.13 1.18
CA ALA A 199 -2.07 1.71 0.87
C ALA A 199 -3.42 1.06 1.26
N ALA A 200 -3.94 1.37 2.44
CA ALA A 200 -5.25 0.85 2.86
C ALA A 200 -6.40 1.30 1.94
N ALA A 201 -6.38 2.56 1.50
CA ALA A 201 -7.34 3.07 0.52
C ALA A 201 -7.19 2.38 -0.84
N HIS A 202 -5.95 2.21 -1.31
CA HIS A 202 -5.66 1.46 -2.52
C HIS A 202 -6.22 0.02 -2.46
N ASP A 203 -5.92 -0.72 -1.39
CA ASP A 203 -6.29 -2.13 -1.28
C ASP A 203 -7.81 -2.32 -1.26
N LEU A 204 -8.53 -1.42 -0.57
CA LEU A 204 -9.99 -1.41 -0.58
C LEU A 204 -10.53 -1.20 -2.01
N ILE A 205 -9.99 -0.23 -2.75
CA ILE A 205 -10.42 0.07 -4.11
C ILE A 205 -10.09 -1.11 -5.04
N ALA A 206 -8.88 -1.65 -4.95
CA ALA A 206 -8.43 -2.78 -5.75
C ALA A 206 -9.29 -4.03 -5.51
N GLN A 207 -9.61 -4.33 -4.25
CA GLN A 207 -10.50 -5.43 -3.89
C GLN A 207 -11.89 -5.25 -4.51
N ARG A 208 -12.49 -4.06 -4.37
CA ARG A 208 -13.81 -3.76 -4.95
C ARG A 208 -13.81 -3.85 -6.47
N ALA A 209 -12.74 -3.38 -7.11
CA ALA A 209 -12.58 -3.47 -8.57
C ALA A 209 -12.50 -4.94 -9.01
N ALA A 210 -11.79 -5.78 -8.26
CA ALA A 210 -11.70 -7.21 -8.53
C ALA A 210 -13.06 -7.93 -8.34
N GLU A 211 -13.81 -7.58 -7.28
CA GLU A 211 -15.16 -8.12 -7.02
C GLU A 211 -16.11 -7.78 -8.17
N ILE A 212 -16.19 -6.51 -8.57
CA ILE A 212 -17.02 -6.07 -9.70
C ILE A 212 -16.55 -6.71 -11.00
N GLY A 213 -15.23 -6.72 -11.22
CA GLY A 213 -14.58 -7.28 -12.42
C GLY A 213 -14.78 -8.79 -12.62
N ALA A 214 -15.15 -9.53 -11.57
CA ALA A 214 -15.47 -10.95 -11.62
C ALA A 214 -16.97 -11.24 -11.77
N ALA A 215 -17.83 -10.26 -11.48
CA ALA A 215 -19.28 -10.41 -11.47
C ALA A 215 -19.95 -10.17 -12.83
N ALA A 216 -19.26 -9.56 -13.80
CA ALA A 216 -19.75 -9.27 -15.15
C ALA A 216 -18.94 -9.95 -16.24
#